data_AF-A0A3P6QQW7-F1
#
_entry.id   AF-A0A3P6QQW7-F1
#
_cell.length_a   1.000
_cell.length_b   1.000
_cell.length_c   1.000
_cell.angle_alpha   90.00
_cell.angle_beta   90.00
_cell.angle_gamma   90.00
#
_symmetry.space_group_name_H-M   'P 1'
#
loop_
_entity.id
_entity.type
_entity.pdbx_description
1 polymer ?
#
loop_
_entity_poly.entity_id
_entity_poly.type
_entity_poly.pdbx_seq_one_letter_code
_entity_poly.pdbx_strand_id
1 'polypeptide(L)'
;MVIYDEQYLYNAVVENKTLFVNSNVPVSLIATNSLTEGRGEDKFVVLPICQLGREYHIVGEESFYEDYQSTNIFTIIAVEDNTTVTLEFFFLESTLNRGQQLTIITTDWANAVVVTSNKNVAVLSGSVCGYGNTYSNHPSQCSYEALMLAPSSNWGKEAPFYKYLPEDSGEFMLFFEEANTDVYFDEQKLSHGPFGSNSYLTCANKTGVYIRATGPIYVVA
;
A
#
# COMPACT_ATOMS: atom_id res chain seq x y z
N MET A 1 -18.90 -19.42 23.78
CA MET A 1 -18.93 -18.61 22.55
C MET A 1 -17.73 -17.68 22.66
N VAL A 2 -16.69 -17.96 21.89
CA VAL A 2 -15.41 -17.22 21.98
C VAL A 2 -15.57 -15.97 21.14
N ILE A 3 -15.54 -14.81 21.79
CA ILE A 3 -15.47 -13.49 21.17
C ILE A 3 -13.98 -13.27 20.87
N TYR A 4 -13.60 -13.19 19.60
CA TYR A 4 -12.29 -12.67 19.21
C TYR A 4 -12.38 -11.15 19.09
N ASP A 5 -11.37 -10.46 19.62
CA ASP A 5 -11.22 -9.01 19.81
C ASP A 5 -11.61 -8.14 18.60
N GLU A 6 -12.50 -7.17 18.82
CA GLU A 6 -13.01 -6.19 17.86
C GLU A 6 -12.14 -4.91 17.77
N GLN A 7 -10.81 -4.99 17.64
CA GLN A 7 -9.93 -3.81 17.78
C GLN A 7 -9.04 -3.41 16.58
N TYR A 8 -9.32 -3.86 15.35
CA TYR A 8 -8.44 -3.53 14.22
C TYR A 8 -8.82 -2.24 13.46
N LEU A 9 -10.09 -1.85 13.49
CA LEU A 9 -10.60 -0.68 12.76
C LEU A 9 -10.84 0.48 13.73
N TYR A 10 -9.97 1.50 13.67
CA TYR A 10 -10.10 2.67 14.55
C TYR A 10 -11.11 3.68 14.01
N ASN A 11 -11.14 3.88 12.69
CA ASN A 11 -12.04 4.82 12.05
C ASN A 11 -12.32 4.42 10.60
N ALA A 12 -13.55 4.69 10.15
CA ALA A 12 -13.97 4.59 8.76
C ALA A 12 -14.91 5.76 8.45
N VAL A 13 -14.49 6.68 7.58
CA VAL A 13 -15.26 7.89 7.25
C VAL A 13 -15.43 8.03 5.75
N VAL A 14 -16.66 8.32 5.34
CA VAL A 14 -16.98 8.70 3.95
C VAL A 14 -17.06 10.21 3.84
N GLU A 15 -16.32 10.79 2.90
CA GLU A 15 -16.30 12.23 2.65
C GLU A 15 -16.41 12.56 1.15
N ASN A 16 -16.93 13.75 0.85
CA ASN A 16 -16.97 14.29 -0.52
C ASN A 16 -15.76 15.20 -0.74
N LYS A 17 -14.60 14.59 -1.02
CA LYS A 17 -13.32 15.29 -1.16
C LYS A 17 -12.54 14.72 -2.35
N THR A 18 -12.82 15.22 -3.56
CA THR A 18 -12.01 14.84 -4.73
C THR A 18 -11.94 15.99 -5.73
N LEU A 19 -10.76 16.18 -6.31
CA LEU A 19 -10.54 17.09 -7.43
C LEU A 19 -10.34 16.26 -8.70
N PHE A 20 -11.10 16.57 -9.75
CA PHE A 20 -10.95 15.92 -11.06
C PHE A 20 -10.15 16.84 -11.99
N VAL A 21 -9.00 16.34 -12.48
CA VAL A 21 -8.21 17.02 -13.51
C VAL A 21 -8.52 16.37 -14.86
N ASN A 22 -9.01 17.17 -15.81
CA ASN A 22 -9.19 16.74 -17.20
C ASN A 22 -8.17 17.49 -18.07
N SER A 23 -7.49 16.75 -18.94
CA SER A 23 -6.56 17.31 -19.91
C SER A 23 -6.74 16.63 -21.26
N ASN A 24 -6.61 17.40 -22.35
CA ASN A 24 -6.60 16.89 -23.72
C ASN A 24 -5.18 16.56 -24.22
N VAL A 25 -4.18 16.75 -23.38
CA VAL A 25 -2.78 16.38 -23.61
C VAL A 25 -2.26 15.51 -22.45
N PRO A 26 -1.24 14.68 -22.65
CA PRO A 26 -0.62 13.94 -21.57
C PRO A 26 -0.12 14.88 -20.47
N VAL A 27 -0.55 14.63 -19.23
CA VAL A 27 -0.12 15.34 -18.04
C VAL A 27 0.33 14.34 -16.98
N SER A 28 1.31 14.72 -16.18
CA SER A 28 1.67 14.02 -14.95
C SER A 28 1.22 14.88 -13.78
N LEU A 29 0.46 14.27 -12.86
CA LEU A 29 0.03 14.93 -11.64
C LEU A 29 0.86 14.34 -10.49
N ILE A 30 1.57 15.22 -9.79
CA ILE A 30 2.31 14.89 -8.57
C ILE A 30 1.56 15.53 -7.41
N ALA A 31 1.13 14.70 -6.46
CA ALA A 31 0.56 15.18 -5.21
C ALA A 31 1.66 15.28 -4.15
N THR A 32 1.45 16.16 -3.18
CA THR A 32 2.33 16.30 -2.03
C THR A 32 1.49 16.21 -0.77
N ASN A 33 1.86 15.30 0.12
CA ASN A 33 1.34 15.25 1.48
C ASN A 33 2.35 15.98 2.37
N SER A 34 1.97 17.12 2.94
CA SER A 34 2.86 17.97 3.73
C SER A 34 2.28 18.15 5.12
N LEU A 35 3.10 17.95 6.14
CA LEU A 35 2.72 18.28 7.51
C LEU A 35 2.67 19.80 7.67
N THR A 36 1.67 20.30 8.40
CA THR A 36 1.44 21.74 8.64
C THR A 36 2.61 22.50 9.28
N GLU A 37 3.66 21.79 9.73
CA GLU A 37 4.89 22.37 10.31
C GLU A 37 6.15 22.20 9.44
N GLY A 38 6.04 21.72 8.19
CA GLY A 38 7.18 21.60 7.27
C GLY A 38 8.22 20.56 7.69
N ARG A 39 7.82 19.56 8.49
CA ARG A 39 8.68 18.52 9.08
C ARG A 39 8.85 17.27 8.22
N GLY A 40 8.31 17.26 7.01
CA GLY A 40 8.35 16.14 6.08
C GLY A 40 7.31 16.32 4.97
N GLU A 41 7.65 15.93 3.75
CA GLU A 41 6.74 15.92 2.60
C GLU A 41 6.90 14.62 1.82
N ASP A 42 5.81 13.89 1.64
CA ASP A 42 5.76 12.80 0.68
C ASP A 42 5.26 13.29 -0.65
N LYS A 43 5.85 12.78 -1.72
CA LYS A 43 5.41 13.05 -3.08
C LYS A 43 5.12 11.76 -3.78
N PHE A 44 3.93 11.66 -4.36
CA PHE A 44 3.53 10.50 -5.13
C PHE A 44 2.89 10.91 -6.44
N VAL A 45 3.06 10.06 -7.45
CA VAL A 45 2.43 10.22 -8.76
C VAL A 45 0.97 9.81 -8.62
N VAL A 46 0.05 10.67 -9.07
CA VAL A 46 -1.36 10.33 -9.15
C VAL A 46 -1.62 9.60 -10.46
N LEU A 47 -2.12 8.36 -10.36
CA LEU A 47 -2.44 7.56 -11.53
C LEU A 47 -3.70 8.10 -12.24
N PRO A 48 -3.70 8.19 -13.58
CA PRO A 48 -4.89 8.55 -14.34
C PRO A 48 -5.97 7.47 -14.21
N ILE A 49 -7.24 7.85 -14.36
CA ILE A 49 -8.40 6.94 -14.20
C ILE A 49 -8.28 5.66 -15.06
N CYS A 50 -7.68 5.75 -16.24
CA CYS A 50 -7.48 4.60 -17.14
C CYS A 50 -6.43 3.59 -16.67
N GLN A 51 -5.62 3.92 -15.65
CA GLN A 51 -4.64 3.01 -15.03
C GLN A 51 -5.13 2.47 -13.68
N LEU A 52 -6.32 2.88 -13.24
CA LEU A 52 -6.96 2.38 -12.02
C LEU A 52 -7.59 1.01 -12.27
N GLY A 53 -7.76 0.25 -11.20
CA GLY A 53 -8.32 -1.10 -11.22
C GLY A 53 -9.30 -1.30 -10.07
N ARG A 54 -9.51 -2.57 -9.73
CA ARG A 54 -10.58 -3.02 -8.82
C ARG A 54 -10.07 -3.79 -7.61
N GLU A 55 -8.79 -4.11 -7.61
CA GLU A 55 -8.15 -4.85 -6.53
C GLU A 55 -6.83 -4.18 -6.19
N TYR A 56 -6.60 -3.94 -4.91
CA TYR A 56 -5.42 -3.28 -4.38
C TYR A 56 -5.01 -3.93 -3.07
N HIS A 57 -3.70 -4.02 -2.84
CA HIS A 57 -3.13 -4.50 -1.58
C HIS A 57 -2.63 -3.29 -0.80
N ILE A 58 -3.14 -3.12 0.41
CA ILE A 58 -2.76 -2.01 1.27
C ILE A 58 -1.32 -2.19 1.73
N VAL A 59 -0.61 -1.07 1.81
CA VAL A 59 0.78 -1.03 2.26
C VAL A 59 0.86 -0.14 3.48
N GLY A 60 1.37 -0.69 4.56
CA GLY A 60 1.52 0.00 5.82
C GLY A 60 2.71 -0.51 6.61
N GLU A 61 2.88 0.06 7.79
CA GLU A 61 3.87 -0.39 8.75
C GLU A 61 3.37 -1.60 9.52
N GLU A 62 4.29 -2.51 9.83
CA GLU A 62 4.07 -3.55 10.82
C GLU A 62 4.96 -3.33 12.03
N SER A 63 4.32 -2.95 13.12
CA SER A 63 4.98 -2.95 14.42
C SER A 63 4.63 -4.23 15.16
N PHE A 64 5.66 -4.93 15.61
CA PHE A 64 5.53 -6.13 16.45
C PHE A 64 5.68 -5.82 17.94
N TYR A 65 5.77 -4.53 18.30
CA TYR A 65 5.92 -4.10 19.68
C TYR A 65 4.59 -3.53 20.20
N GLU A 66 4.06 -4.12 21.28
CA GLU A 66 2.78 -3.71 21.91
C GLU A 66 2.76 -2.22 22.33
N ASP A 67 3.92 -1.64 22.64
CA ASP A 67 4.07 -0.23 23.01
C ASP A 67 4.06 0.73 21.79
N TYR A 68 4.08 0.20 20.57
CA TYR A 68 4.13 0.96 19.32
C TYR A 68 3.02 0.48 18.38
N GLN A 69 1.86 1.14 18.44
CA GLN A 69 0.83 0.97 17.42
C GLN A 69 1.12 1.92 16.26
N SER A 70 1.60 1.40 15.14
CA SER A 70 1.72 2.23 13.94
C SER A 70 0.32 2.62 13.46
N THR A 71 0.09 3.91 13.25
CA THR A 71 -1.17 4.35 12.66
C THR A 71 -1.06 4.25 11.15
N ASN A 72 -1.68 3.22 10.59
CA ASN A 72 -1.84 3.03 9.16
C ASN A 72 -3.11 3.74 8.69
N ILE A 73 -3.00 4.48 7.58
CA ILE A 73 -4.09 5.25 6.99
C ILE A 73 -4.15 4.94 5.51
N PHE A 74 -5.31 4.50 5.04
CA PHE A 74 -5.54 4.33 3.61
C PHE A 74 -6.89 4.89 3.20
N THR A 75 -6.95 5.40 1.96
CA THR A 75 -8.12 6.06 1.41
C THR A 75 -8.47 5.46 0.06
N ILE A 76 -9.72 5.03 -0.07
CA ILE A 76 -10.29 4.51 -1.32
C ILE A 76 -11.20 5.59 -1.91
N ILE A 77 -10.97 5.98 -3.16
CA ILE A 77 -11.68 7.06 -3.85
C ILE A 77 -12.44 6.46 -5.04
N ALA A 78 -13.76 6.63 -5.04
CA ALA A 78 -14.59 6.21 -6.16
C ALA A 78 -14.51 7.21 -7.32
N VAL A 79 -14.18 6.70 -8.51
CA VAL A 79 -14.15 7.50 -9.75
C VAL A 79 -15.43 7.34 -10.60
N GLU A 80 -16.33 6.47 -10.15
CA GLU A 80 -17.62 6.18 -10.76
C GLU A 80 -18.73 6.13 -9.68
N ASP A 81 -19.97 6.43 -10.08
CA ASP A 81 -21.12 6.34 -9.16
C ASP A 81 -21.48 4.89 -8.84
N ASN A 82 -22.11 4.64 -7.69
CA ASN A 82 -22.50 3.29 -7.23
C ASN A 82 -21.34 2.29 -7.28
N THR A 83 -20.17 2.72 -6.80
CA THR A 83 -18.99 1.87 -6.62
C THR A 83 -19.07 1.21 -5.26
N THR A 84 -19.21 -0.11 -5.22
CA THR A 84 -19.18 -0.90 -3.99
C THR A 84 -17.75 -1.35 -3.75
N VAL A 85 -17.24 -1.01 -2.57
CA VAL A 85 -15.91 -1.37 -2.08
C VAL A 85 -16.08 -2.37 -0.93
N THR A 86 -15.29 -3.44 -0.98
CA THR A 86 -15.30 -4.52 -0.01
C THR A 86 -13.90 -4.72 0.56
N LEU A 87 -13.84 -4.84 1.88
CA LEU A 87 -12.65 -5.09 2.68
C LEU A 87 -12.94 -6.28 3.58
N GLU A 88 -12.69 -7.49 3.07
CA GLU A 88 -13.06 -8.74 3.76
C GLU A 88 -12.42 -8.84 5.15
N PHE A 89 -11.17 -8.37 5.27
CA PHE A 89 -10.43 -8.36 6.53
C PHE A 89 -11.15 -7.62 7.66
N PHE A 90 -11.84 -6.52 7.33
CA PHE A 90 -12.60 -5.72 8.29
C PHE A 90 -14.11 -6.03 8.30
N PHE A 91 -14.56 -7.02 7.52
CA PHE A 91 -15.98 -7.28 7.25
C PHE A 91 -16.73 -6.01 6.83
N LEU A 92 -16.07 -5.13 6.08
CA LEU A 92 -16.59 -3.82 5.72
C LEU A 92 -16.97 -3.79 4.24
N GLU A 93 -18.19 -3.31 3.98
CA GLU A 93 -18.68 -3.00 2.64
C GLU A 93 -19.23 -1.57 2.64
N SER A 94 -18.87 -0.79 1.63
CA SER A 94 -19.35 0.58 1.47
C SER A 94 -19.68 0.87 0.02
N THR A 95 -20.79 1.58 -0.21
CA THR A 95 -21.15 2.08 -1.54
C THR A 95 -20.84 3.57 -1.63
N LEU A 96 -19.99 3.92 -2.59
CA LEU A 96 -19.48 5.25 -2.84
C LEU A 96 -19.96 5.75 -4.20
N ASN A 97 -20.26 7.05 -4.27
CA ASN A 97 -20.48 7.75 -5.53
C ASN A 97 -19.19 8.41 -6.01
N ARG A 98 -19.19 8.86 -7.27
CA ARG A 98 -18.04 9.50 -7.87
C ARG A 98 -17.59 10.72 -7.05
N GLY A 99 -16.31 10.76 -6.70
CA GLY A 99 -15.72 11.83 -5.89
C GLY A 99 -15.94 11.68 -4.38
N GLN A 100 -16.55 10.57 -3.95
CA GLN A 100 -16.56 10.18 -2.56
C GLN A 100 -15.32 9.34 -2.25
N GLN A 101 -14.78 9.53 -1.05
CA GLN A 101 -13.68 8.77 -0.52
C GLN A 101 -14.07 8.08 0.78
N LEU A 102 -13.62 6.84 0.97
CA LEU A 102 -13.64 6.10 2.23
C LEU A 102 -12.22 6.10 2.80
N THR A 103 -12.02 6.74 3.95
CA THR A 103 -10.72 6.72 4.66
C THR A 103 -10.81 5.82 5.86
N ILE A 104 -9.82 4.95 6.01
CA ILE A 104 -9.72 3.97 7.07
C ILE A 104 -8.42 4.18 7.84
N ILE A 105 -8.53 4.09 9.16
CA ILE A 105 -7.40 4.15 10.09
C ILE A 105 -7.36 2.83 10.85
N THR A 106 -6.20 2.18 10.86
CA THR A 106 -5.94 0.90 11.53
C THR A 106 -4.58 0.92 12.20
N THR A 107 -4.41 0.12 13.25
CA THR A 107 -3.15 0.05 14.01
C THR A 107 -2.32 -1.19 13.72
N ASP A 108 -2.88 -2.19 13.05
CA ASP A 108 -2.26 -3.50 12.84
C ASP A 108 -2.62 -4.08 11.48
N TRP A 109 -1.72 -4.90 10.94
CA TRP A 109 -1.95 -5.79 9.79
C TRP A 109 -2.47 -5.12 8.52
N ALA A 110 -2.09 -3.86 8.28
CA ALA A 110 -2.45 -3.15 7.05
C ALA A 110 -2.03 -3.94 5.80
N ASN A 111 -0.88 -4.61 5.81
CA ASN A 111 -0.38 -5.38 4.67
C ASN A 111 -1.19 -6.65 4.36
N ALA A 112 -2.06 -7.10 5.26
CA ALA A 112 -3.00 -8.20 5.01
C ALA A 112 -4.31 -7.74 4.35
N VAL A 113 -4.53 -6.42 4.24
CA VAL A 113 -5.78 -5.87 3.74
C VAL A 113 -5.77 -5.80 2.21
N VAL A 114 -6.74 -6.49 1.61
CA VAL A 114 -7.05 -6.39 0.18
C VAL A 114 -8.34 -5.57 0.01
N VAL A 115 -8.25 -4.51 -0.77
CA VAL A 115 -9.41 -3.73 -1.25
C VAL A 115 -9.91 -4.39 -2.51
N THR A 116 -11.19 -4.74 -2.57
CA THR A 116 -11.87 -5.13 -3.82
C THR A 116 -13.03 -4.19 -4.13
N SER A 117 -13.36 -4.03 -5.41
CA SER A 117 -14.49 -3.20 -5.82
C SER A 117 -15.15 -3.69 -7.11
N ASN A 118 -16.42 -3.34 -7.30
CA ASN A 118 -17.16 -3.67 -8.52
C ASN A 118 -16.79 -2.76 -9.73
N LYS A 119 -16.14 -1.62 -9.46
CA LYS A 119 -15.74 -0.58 -10.44
C LYS A 119 -14.37 -0.04 -10.11
N ASN A 120 -13.79 0.74 -11.02
CA ASN A 120 -12.45 1.27 -10.81
C ASN A 120 -12.44 2.24 -9.62
N VAL A 121 -11.40 2.15 -8.78
CA VAL A 121 -11.16 3.03 -7.64
C VAL A 121 -9.71 3.49 -7.63
N ALA A 122 -9.45 4.64 -7.02
CA ALA A 122 -8.10 5.04 -6.64
C ALA A 122 -7.85 4.65 -5.18
N VAL A 123 -6.66 4.16 -4.86
CA VAL A 123 -6.30 3.79 -3.48
C VAL A 123 -4.98 4.45 -3.11
N LEU A 124 -5.03 5.21 -2.02
CA LEU A 124 -3.87 5.81 -1.35
C LEU A 124 -3.61 4.99 -0.09
N SER A 125 -2.34 4.70 0.20
CA SER A 125 -1.93 3.98 1.39
C SER A 125 -0.81 4.74 2.09
N GLY A 126 -0.72 4.61 3.41
CA GLY A 126 0.25 5.34 4.20
C GLY A 126 0.31 4.90 5.64
N SER A 127 1.34 5.38 6.33
CA SER A 127 1.54 5.18 7.77
C SER A 127 2.14 6.43 8.40
N VAL A 128 2.00 6.56 9.71
CA VAL A 128 2.52 7.69 10.48
C VAL A 128 4.01 7.53 10.84
N CYS A 129 4.60 6.35 10.71
CA CYS A 129 6.02 6.08 11.02
C CYS A 129 6.78 5.25 9.95
N GLY A 130 6.32 5.28 8.70
CA GLY A 130 7.00 4.72 7.52
C GLY A 130 6.56 3.30 7.12
N TYR A 131 6.99 2.83 5.96
CA TYR A 131 6.75 1.48 5.47
C TYR A 131 7.91 0.56 5.88
N GLY A 132 7.61 -0.55 6.56
CA GLY A 132 8.62 -1.55 6.90
C GLY A 132 8.49 -2.12 8.31
N ASN A 133 9.56 -2.79 8.73
CA ASN A 133 9.68 -3.52 9.98
C ASN A 133 10.70 -2.84 10.89
N THR A 134 10.22 -2.03 11.83
CA THR A 134 11.07 -1.40 12.85
C THR A 134 11.50 -2.40 13.92
N TYR A 135 12.46 -3.27 13.61
CA TYR A 135 13.12 -4.11 14.62
C TYR A 135 14.02 -3.31 15.59
N SER A 136 14.36 -2.06 15.26
CA SER A 136 15.23 -1.22 16.06
C SER A 136 14.56 0.11 16.41
N ASN A 137 13.96 0.15 17.60
CA ASN A 137 13.65 1.32 18.43
C ASN A 137 14.22 2.66 17.90
N HIS A 138 13.36 3.62 17.53
CA HIS A 138 13.45 5.02 17.99
C HIS A 138 12.23 5.86 17.52
N PRO A 139 11.35 6.33 18.43
CA PRO A 139 10.20 7.21 18.11
C PRO A 139 10.58 8.63 17.66
N SER A 140 11.86 8.97 17.60
CA SER A 140 12.31 10.34 17.31
C SER A 140 12.39 10.68 15.81
N GLN A 141 12.11 9.73 14.92
CA GLN A 141 12.23 9.91 13.46
C GLN A 141 11.09 9.18 12.71
N CYS A 142 9.85 9.40 13.14
CA CYS A 142 8.71 8.99 12.33
C CYS A 142 8.57 9.91 11.11
N SER A 143 8.68 9.34 9.92
CA SER A 143 8.24 9.99 8.68
C SER A 143 6.82 9.52 8.41
N TYR A 144 5.93 10.47 8.15
CA TYR A 144 4.67 10.12 7.51
C TYR A 144 5.03 9.67 6.11
N GLU A 145 4.43 8.59 5.66
CA GLU A 145 4.61 8.10 4.30
C GLU A 145 3.25 7.90 3.65
N ALA A 146 3.14 8.31 2.39
CA ALA A 146 1.94 8.16 1.59
C ALA A 146 2.29 7.86 0.13
N LEU A 147 1.61 6.88 -0.45
CA LEU A 147 1.76 6.52 -1.85
C LEU A 147 0.42 6.18 -2.49
N MET A 148 0.35 6.40 -3.80
CA MET A 148 -0.75 5.94 -4.65
C MET A 148 -0.44 4.52 -5.12
N LEU A 149 -1.30 3.58 -4.76
CA LEU A 149 -1.11 2.17 -5.08
C LEU A 149 -1.42 1.88 -6.55
N ALA A 150 -0.69 0.91 -7.12
CA ALA A 150 -1.03 0.30 -8.40
C ALA A 150 -1.98 -0.89 -8.17
N PRO A 151 -3.05 -1.05 -8.98
CA PRO A 151 -3.95 -2.19 -8.85
C PRO A 151 -3.23 -3.51 -9.20
N SER A 152 -3.68 -4.64 -8.64
CA SER A 152 -3.12 -5.98 -8.91
C SER A 152 -3.03 -6.30 -10.40
N SER A 153 -4.00 -5.82 -11.19
CA SER A 153 -4.02 -5.97 -12.65
C SER A 153 -2.83 -5.36 -13.39
N ASN A 154 -2.06 -4.48 -12.75
CA ASN A 154 -0.89 -3.82 -13.31
C ASN A 154 0.44 -4.42 -12.82
N TRP A 155 0.39 -5.48 -12.00
CA TRP A 155 1.57 -6.08 -11.40
C TRP A 155 2.36 -6.88 -12.42
N GLY A 156 3.68 -6.85 -12.29
CA GLY A 156 4.62 -7.52 -13.19
C GLY A 156 5.32 -8.68 -12.49
N LYS A 157 6.09 -9.46 -13.22
CA LYS A 157 6.90 -10.56 -12.64
C LYS A 157 8.33 -10.14 -12.29
N GLU A 158 8.68 -8.90 -12.59
CA GLU A 158 10.03 -8.38 -12.51
C GLU A 158 9.98 -6.95 -11.98
N ALA A 159 10.84 -6.65 -11.01
CA ALA A 159 10.92 -5.36 -10.35
C ALA A 159 12.36 -5.05 -9.95
N PRO A 160 12.89 -3.88 -10.32
CA PRO A 160 14.19 -3.43 -9.84
C PRO A 160 14.06 -2.69 -8.50
N PHE A 161 14.87 -3.08 -7.50
CA PHE A 161 15.09 -2.27 -6.30
C PHE A 161 16.33 -1.40 -6.51
N TYR A 162 16.11 -0.16 -6.96
CA TYR A 162 17.21 0.71 -7.38
C TYR A 162 18.03 1.25 -6.20
N LYS A 163 19.32 1.51 -6.47
CA LYS A 163 20.20 2.23 -5.55
C LYS A 163 19.83 3.70 -5.47
N TYR A 164 19.48 4.15 -4.26
CA TYR A 164 19.33 5.57 -3.94
C TYR A 164 20.43 6.00 -2.96
N LEU A 165 21.37 6.81 -3.46
CA LEU A 165 22.52 7.27 -2.68
C LEU A 165 22.08 8.23 -1.56
N PRO A 166 22.73 8.22 -0.37
CA PRO A 166 24.03 7.60 -0.10
C PRO A 166 23.97 6.13 0.34
N GLU A 167 22.79 5.56 0.55
CA GLU A 167 22.65 4.27 1.22
C GLU A 167 22.89 3.08 0.28
N ASP A 168 23.68 2.11 0.76
CA ASP A 168 23.97 0.85 0.06
C ASP A 168 23.01 -0.28 0.46
N SER A 169 22.14 -0.03 1.45
CA SER A 169 21.12 -0.95 1.94
C SER A 169 19.81 -0.22 2.15
N GLY A 170 18.70 -0.95 1.99
CA GLY A 170 17.38 -0.45 2.32
C GLY A 170 16.42 -1.61 2.55
N GLU A 171 15.15 -1.25 2.73
CA GLU A 171 14.07 -2.19 2.94
C GLU A 171 13.07 -2.07 1.80
N PHE A 172 12.44 -3.20 1.45
CA PHE A 172 11.31 -3.22 0.55
C PHE A 172 10.34 -4.32 0.95
N MET A 173 9.08 -4.14 0.59
CA MET A 173 8.03 -5.13 0.68
C MET A 173 7.65 -5.65 -0.69
N LEU A 174 7.47 -6.95 -0.81
CA LEU A 174 6.87 -7.59 -1.97
C LEU A 174 5.49 -8.12 -1.60
N PHE A 175 4.51 -7.89 -2.47
CA PHE A 175 3.18 -8.50 -2.38
C PHE A 175 3.01 -9.51 -3.51
N PHE A 176 2.27 -10.58 -3.22
CA PHE A 176 2.06 -11.70 -4.15
C PHE A 176 0.59 -11.82 -4.53
N GLU A 177 0.28 -11.68 -5.83
CA GLU A 177 -1.09 -11.86 -6.33
C GLU A 177 -1.45 -13.36 -6.33
N GLU A 178 -0.54 -14.20 -6.82
CA GLU A 178 -0.77 -15.64 -7.02
C GLU A 178 -0.13 -16.52 -5.95
N ALA A 179 -0.80 -17.62 -5.62
CA ALA A 179 -0.22 -18.67 -4.78
C ALA A 179 0.85 -19.47 -5.54
N ASN A 180 1.74 -20.11 -4.78
CA ASN A 180 2.89 -20.87 -5.30
C ASN A 180 3.89 -19.99 -6.08
N THR A 181 4.06 -18.73 -5.66
CA THR A 181 5.01 -17.81 -6.28
C THR A 181 6.42 -18.03 -5.74
N ASP A 182 7.38 -18.36 -6.60
CA ASP A 182 8.81 -18.39 -6.29
C ASP A 182 9.44 -17.04 -6.57
N VAL A 183 10.35 -16.59 -5.71
CA VAL A 183 11.08 -15.31 -5.84
C VAL A 183 12.57 -15.55 -6.03
N TYR A 184 13.19 -14.70 -6.84
CA TYR A 184 14.60 -14.71 -7.20
C TYR A 184 15.18 -13.32 -7.01
N PHE A 185 16.32 -13.22 -6.31
CA PHE A 185 17.14 -12.01 -6.26
C PHE A 185 18.41 -12.26 -7.07
N ASP A 186 18.66 -11.45 -8.10
CA ASP A 186 19.80 -11.59 -9.01
C ASP A 186 19.98 -13.04 -9.52
N GLU A 187 18.88 -13.63 -9.99
CA GLU A 187 18.75 -15.03 -10.46
C GLU A 187 18.92 -16.13 -9.40
N GLN A 188 19.14 -15.77 -8.14
CA GLN A 188 19.19 -16.73 -7.04
C GLN A 188 17.81 -16.87 -6.39
N LYS A 189 17.25 -18.07 -6.45
CA LYS A 189 15.97 -18.38 -5.81
C LYS A 189 16.09 -18.20 -4.29
N LEU A 190 15.13 -17.50 -3.69
CA LEU A 190 15.02 -17.43 -2.24
C LEU A 190 14.71 -18.80 -1.64
N SER A 191 15.37 -19.13 -0.53
CA SER A 191 15.15 -20.40 0.18
C SER A 191 13.81 -20.45 0.91
N HIS A 192 13.21 -19.29 1.18
CA HIS A 192 11.89 -19.17 1.77
C HIS A 192 10.86 -19.04 0.65
N GLY A 193 9.85 -19.92 0.66
CA GLY A 193 8.84 -20.03 -0.39
C GLY A 193 8.46 -21.48 -0.71
N PRO A 194 7.51 -21.70 -1.63
CA PRO A 194 6.84 -20.67 -2.42
C PRO A 194 5.82 -19.86 -1.58
N PHE A 195 5.53 -18.63 -2.03
CA PHE A 195 4.65 -17.70 -1.33
C PHE A 195 3.18 -17.88 -1.74
N GLY A 196 2.28 -17.57 -0.82
CA GLY A 196 0.83 -17.67 -1.01
C GLY A 196 0.24 -16.44 -1.71
N SER A 197 -0.97 -16.59 -2.25
CA SER A 197 -1.76 -15.44 -2.72
C SER A 197 -2.10 -14.53 -1.55
N ASN A 198 -2.10 -13.22 -1.80
CA ASN A 198 -2.34 -12.16 -0.82
C ASN A 198 -1.37 -12.17 0.37
N SER A 199 -0.25 -12.89 0.24
CA SER A 199 0.85 -12.78 1.21
C SER A 199 1.81 -11.68 0.80
N TYR A 200 2.69 -11.32 1.73
CA TYR A 200 3.74 -10.35 1.50
C TYR A 200 5.05 -10.85 2.12
N LEU A 201 6.15 -10.24 1.70
CA LEU A 201 7.48 -10.48 2.20
C LEU A 201 8.17 -9.14 2.42
N THR A 202 8.67 -8.91 3.63
CA THR A 202 9.50 -7.75 3.95
C THR A 202 10.98 -8.15 3.90
N CYS A 203 11.80 -7.37 3.20
CA CYS A 203 13.21 -7.67 2.95
C CYS A 203 14.09 -6.46 3.21
N ALA A 204 15.05 -6.61 4.13
CA ALA A 204 16.22 -5.74 4.21
C ALA A 204 17.32 -6.30 3.30
N ASN A 205 17.79 -5.53 2.32
CA ASN A 205 18.80 -5.99 1.38
C ASN A 205 19.71 -4.84 0.91
N LYS A 206 20.77 -5.18 0.18
CA LYS A 206 21.54 -4.21 -0.58
C LYS A 206 20.66 -3.57 -1.65
N THR A 207 20.84 -2.28 -1.86
CA THR A 207 20.17 -1.59 -2.97
C THR A 207 20.80 -1.98 -4.30
N GLY A 208 20.05 -1.89 -5.40
CA GLY A 208 20.49 -2.31 -6.74
C GLY A 208 20.23 -3.77 -7.09
N VAL A 209 19.28 -4.43 -6.42
CA VAL A 209 18.92 -5.85 -6.64
C VAL A 209 17.83 -5.96 -7.71
N TYR A 210 17.96 -6.96 -8.58
CA TYR A 210 16.89 -7.33 -9.52
C TYR A 210 16.00 -8.42 -8.93
N ILE A 211 14.72 -8.13 -8.80
CA ILE A 211 13.73 -9.06 -8.28
C ILE A 211 12.97 -9.68 -9.45
N ARG A 212 12.91 -11.00 -9.49
CA ARG A 212 12.07 -11.77 -10.43
C ARG A 212 11.20 -12.75 -9.65
N ALA A 213 9.98 -12.97 -10.12
CA ALA A 213 9.04 -13.93 -9.55
C ALA A 213 8.38 -14.80 -10.63
N THR A 214 7.82 -15.95 -10.24
CA THR A 214 7.06 -16.80 -11.17
C THR A 214 5.62 -16.32 -11.37
N GLY A 215 5.06 -15.65 -10.36
CA GLY A 215 3.76 -14.97 -10.39
C GLY A 215 3.92 -13.43 -10.36
N PRO A 216 2.84 -12.66 -10.58
CA PRO A 216 2.86 -11.21 -10.48
C PRO A 216 3.17 -10.74 -9.05
N ILE A 217 3.98 -9.68 -8.97
CA ILE A 217 4.44 -9.05 -7.74
C ILE A 217 4.30 -7.54 -7.82
N TYR A 218 4.12 -6.94 -6.64
CA TYR A 218 4.26 -5.51 -6.44
C TYR A 218 5.31 -5.24 -5.38
N VAL A 219 6.21 -4.30 -5.68
CA VAL A 219 7.33 -3.95 -4.81
C VAL A 219 7.18 -2.51 -4.37
N VAL A 220 7.23 -2.29 -3.06
CA VAL A 220 7.26 -0.97 -2.43
C VAL A 220 8.52 -0.87 -1.59
N ALA A 221 9.23 0.25 -1.69
CA ALA A 221 10.53 0.46 -1.07
C ALA A 221 10.71 1.93 -0.70
#